data_AF-A0A9W6WG20-F1
#
_entry.id   AF-A0A9W6WG20-F1
#
_cell.length_a   1.000
_cell.length_b   1.000
_cell.length_c   1.000
_cell.angle_alpha   90.00
_cell.angle_beta   90.00
_cell.angle_gamma   90.00
#
_symmetry.space_group_name_H-M   'P 1'
#
loop_
_entity.id
_entity.type
_entity.pdbx_description
1 polymer ?
#
loop_
_entity_poly.entity_id
_entity_poly.type
_entity_poly.pdbx_seq_one_letter_code
_entity_poly.pdbx_strand_id
1 'polypeptide(L)' 'MAAQKYILCNYNAPRNKLDDLLKLTPGRRAATVSPLLEEDWAAVSSMVERKNIGEIMDKLKAGGATDILIFEISNCRV' A
#
# COMPACT_ATOMS: atom_id res chain seq x y z
N MET A 1 15.23 -13.25 -3.26
CA MET A 1 13.84 -13.74 -3.44
C MET A 1 12.76 -12.71 -3.09
N ALA A 2 12.98 -11.78 -2.14
CA ALA A 2 11.97 -10.77 -1.78
C ALA A 2 11.40 -9.99 -2.98
N ALA A 3 12.25 -9.55 -3.91
CA ALA A 3 11.85 -8.88 -5.14
C ALA A 3 10.86 -9.69 -6.01
N GLN A 4 10.93 -11.02 -5.99
CA GLN A 4 10.01 -11.89 -6.73
C GLN A 4 8.68 -12.09 -5.96
N LYS A 5 8.76 -12.16 -4.63
CA LYS A 5 7.60 -12.44 -3.75
C LYS A 5 6.71 -11.21 -3.52
N TYR A 6 7.29 -10.02 -3.52
CA TYR A 6 6.61 -8.78 -3.19
C TYR A 6 6.49 -7.85 -4.40
N ILE A 7 5.47 -7.02 -4.36
CA ILE A 7 5.28 -5.85 -5.22
C ILE A 7 5.16 -4.61 -4.33
N LEU A 8 5.55 -3.45 -4.84
CA LEU A 8 5.35 -2.20 -4.11
C LEU A 8 3.99 -1.62 -4.49
N CYS A 9 3.11 -1.45 -3.50
CA CYS A 9 1.80 -0.84 -3.67
C CYS A 9 1.82 0.57 -3.09
N ASN A 10 1.43 1.56 -3.90
CA ASN A 10 1.24 2.95 -3.48
C ASN A 10 -0.23 3.32 -3.64
N TYR A 11 -0.78 4.08 -2.71
CA TYR A 11 -2.16 4.57 -2.80
C TYR A 11 -2.36 5.80 -1.93
N ASN A 12 -3.40 6.59 -2.24
CA ASN A 12 -3.90 7.66 -1.40
C ASN A 12 -5.02 7.14 -0.51
N ALA A 13 -5.03 7.55 0.74
CA ALA A 13 -5.98 7.09 1.75
C ALA A 13 -6.57 8.27 2.52
N PRO A 14 -7.89 8.31 2.76
CA PRO A 14 -8.47 9.27 3.67
C PRO A 14 -8.05 8.91 5.10
N ARG A 15 -7.63 9.91 5.89
CA ARG A 15 -7.05 9.70 7.22
C ARG A 15 -7.99 8.97 8.18
N ASN A 16 -9.30 9.22 8.07
CA ASN A 16 -10.32 8.56 8.88
C ASN A 16 -10.48 7.05 8.59
N LYS A 17 -9.91 6.53 7.50
CA LYS A 17 -9.88 5.10 7.15
C LYS A 17 -8.47 4.51 7.15
N LEU A 18 -7.46 5.31 7.45
CA LEU A 18 -6.05 4.93 7.31
C LEU A 18 -5.72 3.66 8.12
N ASP A 19 -6.14 3.57 9.38
CA ASP A 19 -5.84 2.42 10.24
C ASP A 19 -6.42 1.11 9.69
N ASP A 20 -7.60 1.15 9.08
CA ASP A 20 -8.21 -0.03 8.46
C ASP A 20 -7.49 -0.44 7.17
N LEU A 21 -7.08 0.55 6.37
CA LEU A 21 -6.31 0.31 5.14
C LEU A 21 -4.90 -0.22 5.46
N LEU A 22 -4.28 0.23 6.55
CA LEU A 22 -2.98 -0.25 7.01
C LEU A 22 -3.01 -1.71 7.48
N LYS A 23 -4.16 -2.22 7.95
CA LYS A 23 -4.32 -3.66 8.23
C LYS A 23 -4.26 -4.51 6.97
N LEU A 24 -4.68 -3.96 5.83
CA LEU A 24 -4.61 -4.63 4.52
C LEU A 24 -3.19 -4.62 3.96
N THR A 25 -2.45 -3.53 4.19
CA THR A 25 -1.08 -3.37 3.70
C THR A 25 -0.09 -3.01 4.82
N PRO A 26 0.13 -3.91 5.80
CA PRO A 26 1.00 -3.63 6.95
C PRO A 26 2.47 -3.39 6.56
N GLY A 27 2.82 -3.70 5.31
CA GLY A 27 4.17 -3.66 4.79
C GLY A 27 4.98 -4.85 5.27
N ARG A 28 6.24 -4.89 4.82
CA ARG A 28 7.15 -5.95 5.24
C ARG A 28 7.72 -5.74 6.65
N ARG A 29 8.02 -4.48 6.99
CA ARG A 29 8.41 -4.04 8.33
C ARG A 29 7.35 -3.09 8.90
N ALA A 30 7.02 -2.08 8.12
CA ALA A 30 5.91 -1.17 8.32
C ALA A 30 5.58 -0.56 6.96
N ALA A 31 4.35 -0.09 6.76
CA ALA A 31 4.03 0.79 5.65
C ALA A 31 4.63 2.18 5.88
N THR A 32 5.09 2.82 4.82
CA THR A 32 5.45 4.23 4.85
C THR A 32 4.18 5.05 4.67
N VAL A 33 3.95 6.02 5.55
CA VAL A 33 2.81 6.94 5.49
C VAL A 33 3.34 8.36 5.42
N SER A 34 2.93 9.10 4.38
CA SER A 34 3.31 10.49 4.15
C SER A 34 2.07 11.37 4.12
N PRO A 35 2.05 12.52 4.81
CA PRO A 35 0.94 13.47 4.71
C PRO A 35 0.86 14.03 3.28
N LEU A 36 -0.36 14.20 2.77
CA LEU A 36 -0.60 14.99 1.56
C LEU A 36 -0.86 16.46 1.91
N LEU A 37 -0.85 17.32 0.89
CA LEU A 37 -1.21 18.73 1.04
C LEU A 37 -2.68 18.88 1.46
N GLU A 38 -3.53 18.00 0.96
CA GLU A 38 -4.90 17.83 1.45
C GLU A 38 -4.85 17.17 2.83
N GLU A 39 -5.19 17.93 3.88
CA GLU A 39 -5.01 17.51 5.28
C GLU A 39 -5.74 16.21 5.62
N ASP A 40 -6.87 15.95 4.97
CA ASP A 40 -7.68 14.75 5.18
C ASP A 40 -7.11 13.49 4.52
N TRP A 41 -5.97 13.58 3.83
CA TRP A 41 -5.38 12.47 3.08
C TRP A 41 -3.93 12.17 3.47
N ALA A 42 -3.56 10.91 3.24
CA ALA A 42 -2.20 10.41 3.34
C ALA A 42 -1.85 9.54 2.14
N ALA A 43 -0.62 9.63 1.67
CA ALA A 43 -0.05 8.67 0.75
C ALA A 43 0.56 7.52 1.53
N VAL A 44 0.26 6.29 1.11
CA VAL A 44 0.79 5.06 1.69
C VAL A 44 1.65 4.35 0.65
N SER A 45 2.81 3.86 1.09
CA SER A 45 3.68 2.98 0.31
C SER A 45 4.00 1.72 1.10
N SER A 46 3.71 0.56 0.52
CA SER A 46 3.76 -0.71 1.25
C SER A 46 4.15 -1.88 0.35
N MET A 47 5.06 -2.73 0.84
CA MET A 47 5.38 -4.01 0.17
C MET A 47 4.30 -5.03 0.47
N VAL A 48 3.68 -5.56 -0.59
CA VAL A 48 2.57 -6.53 -0.52
C VAL A 48 2.95 -7.82 -1.24
N GLU A 49 2.52 -8.98 -0.74
CA GLU A 49 2.76 -10.24 -1.44
C GLU A 49 2.06 -10.25 -2.80
N ARG A 50 2.82 -10.53 -3.87
CA ARG A 50 2.34 -10.51 -5.26
C ARG A 50 1.08 -11.35 -5.46
N LYS A 51 1.01 -12.52 -4.83
CA LYS A 51 -0.15 -13.44 -4.95
C LYS A 51 -1.46 -12.85 -4.40
N ASN A 52 -1.40 -11.86 -3.52
CA ASN A 52 -2.57 -11.26 -2.86
C ASN A 52 -2.94 -9.89 -3.44
N ILE A 53 -2.19 -9.39 -4.45
CA ILE A 53 -2.30 -7.99 -4.84
C ILE A 53 -3.67 -7.63 -5.41
N GLY A 54 -4.28 -8.50 -6.22
CA GLY A 54 -5.60 -8.24 -6.80
C GLY A 54 -6.67 -8.03 -5.71
N GLU A 55 -6.78 -8.98 -4.77
CA GLU A 55 -7.71 -8.87 -3.64
C GLU A 55 -7.43 -7.65 -2.77
N ILE A 56 -6.15 -7.33 -2.54
CA ILE A 56 -5.78 -6.15 -1.74
C ILE A 56 -6.18 -4.86 -2.45
N MET A 57 -5.98 -4.74 -3.76
CA MET A 57 -6.41 -3.56 -4.51
C MET A 57 -7.93 -3.38 -4.45
N ASP A 58 -8.70 -4.46 -4.58
CA ASP A 58 -10.16 -4.41 -4.47
C ASP A 58 -10.61 -3.96 -3.08
N LYS A 59 -9.99 -4.51 -2.02
CA LYS A 59 -10.29 -4.11 -0.63
C LYS A 59 -9.86 -2.68 -0.32
N LEU A 60 -8.71 -2.23 -0.83
CA LEU A 60 -8.25 -0.86 -0.69
C LEU A 60 -9.25 0.11 -1.34
N LYS A 61 -9.66 -0.18 -2.58
CA LYS A 61 -10.65 0.62 -3.31
C LYS A 61 -12.00 0.66 -2.58
N ALA A 62 -12.48 -0.49 -2.10
CA ALA A 62 -13.72 -0.57 -1.32
C ALA A 62 -13.61 0.19 0.02
N GLY A 63 -12.42 0.24 0.62
CA GLY A 63 -12.12 1.00 1.84
C GLY A 63 -11.91 2.50 1.63
N GLY A 64 -12.02 3.00 0.39
CA GLY A 64 -11.93 4.42 0.07
C GLY A 64 -10.53 4.89 -0.37
N ALA A 65 -9.58 3.98 -0.59
CA ALA A 65 -8.31 4.34 -1.19
C ALA A 65 -8.47 4.72 -2.67
N THR A 66 -7.68 5.70 -3.12
CA THR A 66 -7.65 6.17 -4.52
C THR A 66 -6.23 6.09 -5.06
N ASP A 67 -6.09 6.24 -6.38
CA ASP A 67 -4.79 6.29 -7.06
C ASP A 67 -3.89 5.11 -6.71
N ILE A 68 -4.47 3.90 -6.69
CA ILE A 68 -3.78 2.67 -6.32
C ILE A 68 -2.85 2.25 -7.47
N LEU A 69 -1.56 2.36 -7.22
CA LEU A 69 -0.48 2.06 -8.16
C LEU A 69 0.36 0.88 -7.67
N ILE A 70 0.92 0.14 -8.60
CA ILE A 70 1.78 -1.02 -8.32
C ILE A 70 3.05 -0.95 -9.13
N PHE A 71 4.17 -1.21 -8.47
CA PHE A 71 5.50 -1.17 -9.06
C PHE A 71 6.24 -2.47 -8.84
N GLU A 72 6.79 -3.01 -9.92
CA GLU A 72 7.66 -4.16 -9.90
C GLU A 72 8.95 -3.85 -9.12
N ILE A 73 9.36 -4.78 -8.26
CA ILE A 73 10.61 -4.68 -7.51
C ILE A 73 11.66 -5.49 -8.27
N SER A 74 12.65 -4.82 -8.85
CA SER A 74 13.75 -5.50 -9.55
C SER A 74 14.75 -6.13 -8.57
N ASN A 75 15.00 -5.47 -7.44
CA ASN A 75 15.96 -5.92 -6.44
C ASN A 75 15.59 -5.47 -5.02
N CYS A 76 15.95 -6.28 -4.03
CA CYS A 76 15.73 -5.98 -2.61
C CYS A 76 16.84 -6.66 -1.79
N ARG A 77 17.53 -5.86 -0.95
CA ARG A 77 18.49 -6.32 0.06
C ARG A 77 17.83 -6.23 1.42
N VAL A 78 18.08 -7.24 2.26
CA VAL A 78 17.33 -7.49 3.49
C VAL A 78 18.28 -7.79 4.62
#